data_AF-A0A1D8MTQ5-F1
#
_entry.id   AF-A0A1D8MTQ5-F1
#
_cell.length_a   1.000
_cell.length_b   1.000
_cell.length_c   1.000
_cell.angle_alpha   90.00
_cell.angle_beta   90.00
_cell.angle_gamma   90.00
#
_symmetry.space_group_name_H-M   'P 1'
#
loop_
_entity.id
_entity.type
_entity.pdbx_description
1 polymer ?
#
loop_
_entity_poly.entity_id
_entity_poly.type
_entity_poly.pdbx_seq_one_letter_code
_entity_poly.pdbx_strand_id
1 'polypeptide(L)'
;MADQQVVNKLVDRVNDFNRRVRDLEEKIRNMNARVNTLDDTLLDKTKDINSELQDLNDDMSDLRDRVANMEVDIKEINREKRKFVTSQEIEEIENYMDLMNPIHSSFVTKKEAKEMLQENTGPSKQEIEKMVDRKIKKQEEER
;
A
#
# COMPACT_ATOMS: atom_id res chain seq x y z
N MET A 1 -27.21 58.89 -73.78
CA MET A 1 -25.99 58.98 -72.94
C MET A 1 -26.19 58.37 -71.55
N ALA A 2 -27.33 58.59 -70.87
CA ALA A 2 -27.62 57.99 -69.56
C ALA A 2 -27.63 56.45 -69.56
N ASP A 3 -28.19 55.83 -70.60
CA ASP A 3 -28.26 54.35 -70.69
C ASP A 3 -26.89 53.68 -70.78
N GLN A 4 -25.94 54.30 -71.50
CA GLN A 4 -24.56 53.80 -71.60
C GLN A 4 -23.85 53.79 -70.23
N GLN A 5 -24.12 54.80 -69.39
CA GLN A 5 -23.55 54.88 -68.04
C GLN A 5 -24.15 53.84 -67.10
N VAL A 6 -25.44 53.54 -67.23
CA VAL A 6 -26.11 52.48 -66.46
C VAL A 6 -25.56 51.12 -66.84
N VAL A 7 -25.38 50.86 -68.15
CA VAL A 7 -24.77 49.62 -68.65
C VAL A 7 -23.34 49.45 -68.13
N ASN A 8 -22.51 50.49 -68.16
CA ASN A 8 -21.14 50.41 -67.65
C ASN A 8 -21.10 50.09 -66.14
N LYS A 9 -21.96 50.73 -65.34
CA LYS A 9 -22.07 50.43 -63.89
C LYS A 9 -22.54 49.00 -63.61
N LEU A 10 -23.43 48.47 -64.45
CA LEU A 10 -23.86 47.07 -64.38
C LEU A 10 -22.71 46.13 -64.71
N VAL A 11 -21.94 46.41 -65.76
CA VAL A 11 -20.76 45.63 -66.14
C VAL A 11 -19.71 45.63 -65.02
N ASP A 12 -19.43 46.79 -64.42
CA ASP A 12 -18.49 46.90 -63.31
C ASP A 12 -18.94 46.06 -62.10
N ARG A 13 -20.24 46.12 -61.77
CA ARG A 13 -20.81 45.34 -60.66
C ARG A 13 -20.78 43.83 -60.95
N VAL A 14 -21.06 43.41 -62.19
CA VAL A 14 -20.94 42.00 -62.60
C VAL A 14 -19.49 41.53 -62.51
N ASN A 15 -18.53 42.36 -62.92
CA ASN A 15 -17.10 42.04 -62.81
C ASN A 15 -16.66 41.91 -61.35
N ASP A 16 -17.12 42.78 -60.46
CA ASP A 16 -16.85 42.68 -59.02
C ASP A 16 -17.46 41.39 -58.43
N PHE A 17 -18.70 41.06 -58.78
CA PHE A 17 -19.31 39.80 -58.37
C PHE A 17 -18.53 38.57 -58.87
N ASN A 18 -18.09 38.56 -60.13
CA ASN A 18 -17.27 37.47 -60.67
C ASN A 18 -15.95 37.30 -59.91
N ARG A 19 -15.29 38.40 -59.54
CA ARG A 19 -14.08 38.35 -58.70
C ARG A 19 -14.39 37.74 -57.34
N ARG A 20 -15.45 38.20 -56.68
CA ARG A 20 -15.87 37.68 -55.37
C ARG A 20 -16.26 36.20 -55.41
N VAL A 21 -16.94 35.76 -56.47
CA VAL A 21 -17.27 34.33 -56.67
C VAL A 21 -15.99 33.51 -56.79
N ARG A 22 -15.03 33.98 -57.60
CA ARG A 22 -13.73 33.30 -57.76
C ARG A 22 -12.95 33.20 -56.44
N ASP A 23 -12.93 34.27 -55.64
CA ASP A 23 -12.28 34.26 -54.32
C ASP A 23 -12.97 33.28 -53.36
N LEU A 24 -14.30 33.18 -53.41
CA LEU A 24 -15.06 32.21 -52.62
C LEU A 24 -14.80 30.77 -53.06
N GLU A 25 -14.73 30.51 -54.37
CA GLU A 25 -14.38 29.19 -54.90
C GLU A 25 -12.99 28.75 -54.44
N GLU A 26 -12.01 29.64 -54.47
CA GLU A 26 -10.66 29.36 -53.98
C GLU A 26 -10.65 29.06 -52.48
N LYS A 27 -11.37 29.85 -51.67
CA LYS A 27 -11.53 29.60 -50.23
C LYS A 27 -12.18 28.25 -49.97
N ILE A 28 -13.22 27.88 -50.72
CA ILE A 28 -13.90 26.59 -50.59
C ILE A 28 -12.94 25.44 -50.92
N ARG A 29 -12.15 25.55 -52.00
CA ARG A 29 -11.13 24.55 -52.35
C ARG A 29 -10.09 24.39 -51.24
N ASN A 30 -9.62 25.50 -50.68
CA ASN A 30 -8.66 25.48 -49.58
C ASN A 30 -9.26 24.87 -48.30
N MET A 31 -10.52 25.17 -47.99
CA MET A 31 -11.22 24.55 -46.85
C MET A 31 -11.39 23.05 -47.05
N ASN A 32 -11.79 22.60 -48.23
CA ASN A 32 -11.93 21.17 -48.53
C ASN A 32 -10.60 20.43 -48.40
N ALA A 33 -9.49 21.02 -48.89
CA ALA A 33 -8.17 20.44 -48.73
C ALA A 33 -7.80 20.28 -47.24
N ARG A 34 -8.08 21.30 -46.42
CA ARG A 34 -7.82 21.25 -44.97
C ARG A 34 -8.68 20.21 -44.24
N VAL A 35 -9.95 20.08 -44.64
CA VAL A 35 -10.85 19.06 -44.07
C VAL A 35 -10.33 17.67 -44.39
N ASN A 36 -9.93 17.41 -45.64
CA ASN A 36 -9.38 16.10 -46.01
C ASN A 36 -8.12 15.77 -45.21
N THR A 37 -7.19 16.72 -45.06
CA THR A 37 -5.98 16.50 -44.23
C THR A 37 -6.32 16.24 -42.76
N LEU A 38 -7.35 16.92 -42.23
CA LEU A 38 -7.80 16.72 -40.87
C LEU A 38 -8.44 15.34 -40.69
N ASP A 39 -9.25 14.89 -41.65
CA ASP A 39 -9.85 13.55 -41.65
C ASP A 39 -8.76 12.47 -41.70
N ASP A 40 -7.76 12.61 -42.57
CA ASP A 40 -6.61 11.68 -42.63
C ASP A 40 -5.87 11.63 -41.29
N THR A 41 -5.59 12.79 -40.70
CA THR A 41 -4.91 12.89 -39.39
C THR A 41 -5.74 12.24 -38.29
N LEU A 42 -7.06 12.44 -38.28
CA LEU A 42 -7.95 11.84 -37.30
C LEU A 42 -8.01 10.32 -37.45
N LEU A 43 -8.06 9.81 -38.68
CA LEU A 43 -8.05 8.37 -38.95
C LEU A 43 -6.76 7.74 -38.44
N ASP A 44 -5.60 8.37 -38.70
CA ASP A 44 -4.32 7.85 -38.24
C ASP A 44 -4.21 7.92 -36.71
N LYS A 45 -4.60 9.04 -36.08
CA LYS A 45 -4.64 9.14 -34.62
C LYS A 45 -5.57 8.12 -33.98
N THR A 46 -6.69 7.81 -34.63
CA THR A 46 -7.62 6.78 -34.13
C THR A 46 -7.01 5.39 -34.20
N LYS A 47 -6.25 5.07 -35.26
CA LYS A 47 -5.52 3.81 -35.35
C LYS A 47 -4.43 3.71 -34.30
N ASP A 48 -3.64 4.78 -34.12
CA ASP A 48 -2.58 4.84 -33.10
C ASP A 48 -3.15 4.55 -31.71
N ILE A 49 -4.23 5.25 -31.32
CA ILE A 49 -4.90 5.08 -30.03
C ILE A 49 -5.43 3.66 -29.86
N ASN A 50 -6.02 3.07 -30.91
CA ASN A 50 -6.51 1.70 -30.82
C ASN A 50 -5.37 0.69 -30.61
N SER A 51 -4.22 0.91 -31.25
CA SER A 51 -3.03 0.08 -31.02
C SER A 51 -2.52 0.22 -29.59
N GLU A 52 -2.36 1.46 -29.10
CA GLU A 52 -1.92 1.71 -27.73
C GLU A 52 -2.87 1.11 -26.68
N LEU A 53 -4.18 1.15 -26.93
CA LEU A 53 -5.18 0.50 -26.06
C LEU A 53 -5.07 -1.03 -26.08
N GLN A 54 -4.72 -1.62 -27.22
CA GLN A 54 -4.49 -3.06 -27.31
C GLN A 54 -3.24 -3.46 -26.53
N ASP A 55 -2.13 -2.76 -26.73
CA ASP A 55 -0.87 -2.99 -26.02
C ASP A 55 -1.06 -2.85 -24.50
N LEU A 56 -1.81 -1.83 -24.06
CA LEU A 56 -2.11 -1.62 -22.64
C LEU A 56 -2.98 -2.75 -22.05
N ASN A 57 -3.90 -3.32 -22.83
CA ASN A 57 -4.70 -4.46 -22.38
C ASN A 57 -3.84 -5.72 -22.23
N ASP A 58 -2.91 -5.94 -23.15
CA ASP A 58 -1.97 -7.07 -23.09
C ASP A 58 -1.05 -6.94 -21.87
N ASP A 59 -0.47 -5.75 -21.64
CA ASP A 59 0.32 -5.45 -20.44
C ASP A 59 -0.46 -5.67 -19.14
N MET A 60 -1.75 -5.30 -19.12
CA MET A 60 -2.61 -5.49 -17.95
C MET A 60 -2.92 -6.97 -17.71
N SER A 61 -3.03 -7.77 -18.76
CA SER A 61 -3.18 -9.22 -18.66
C SER A 61 -1.93 -9.86 -18.07
N ASP A 62 -0.76 -9.49 -18.59
CA ASP A 62 0.54 -9.98 -18.09
C ASP A 62 0.76 -9.61 -16.61
N LEU A 63 0.38 -8.39 -16.21
CA LEU A 63 0.43 -7.97 -14.82
C LEU A 63 -0.49 -8.81 -13.93
N ARG A 64 -1.70 -9.14 -14.38
CA ARG A 64 -2.62 -10.02 -13.63
C ARG A 64 -2.01 -11.40 -13.43
N ASP A 65 -1.43 -11.98 -14.47
CA ASP A 65 -0.81 -13.30 -14.38
C ASP A 65 0.39 -13.30 -13.43
N ARG A 66 1.23 -12.25 -13.48
CA ARG A 66 2.34 -12.07 -12.54
C ARG A 66 1.86 -11.93 -11.10
N VAL A 67 0.78 -11.19 -10.85
CA VAL A 67 0.18 -11.06 -9.51
C VAL A 67 -0.37 -12.39 -9.02
N ALA A 68 -1.05 -13.14 -9.88
CA ALA A 68 -1.56 -14.47 -9.53
C ALA A 68 -0.42 -15.43 -9.16
N ASN A 69 0.67 -15.43 -9.93
CA ASN A 69 1.86 -16.23 -9.62
C ASN A 69 2.50 -15.82 -8.29
N MET A 70 2.66 -14.52 -8.03
CA MET A 70 3.15 -14.04 -6.73
C MET A 70 2.25 -14.46 -5.57
N GLU A 71 0.93 -14.51 -5.76
CA GLU A 71 0.01 -14.99 -4.72
C GLU A 71 0.22 -16.48 -4.42
N VAL A 72 0.52 -17.29 -5.45
CA VAL A 72 0.87 -18.70 -5.29
C VAL A 72 2.19 -18.84 -4.53
N ASP A 73 3.22 -18.11 -4.92
CA ASP A 73 4.54 -18.14 -4.27
C ASP A 73 4.43 -17.72 -2.79
N ILE A 74 3.67 -16.67 -2.48
CA ILE A 74 3.42 -16.22 -1.10
C ILE A 74 2.70 -17.32 -0.29
N LYS A 75 1.74 -18.02 -0.89
CA LYS A 75 1.06 -19.15 -0.23
C LYS A 75 2.03 -20.29 0.03
N GLU A 76 2.94 -20.58 -0.89
CA GLU A 76 3.97 -21.60 -0.72
C GLU A 76 4.96 -21.23 0.39
N ILE A 77 5.51 -20.02 0.37
CA ILE A 77 6.38 -19.48 1.43
C ILE A 77 5.69 -19.57 2.79
N ASN A 78 4.40 -19.22 2.88
CA ASN A 78 3.65 -19.33 4.13
C ASN A 78 3.46 -20.78 4.60
N ARG A 79 3.33 -21.75 3.68
CA ARG A 79 3.29 -23.18 4.03
C ARG A 79 4.65 -23.67 4.51
N GLU A 80 5.73 -23.25 3.87
CA GLU A 80 7.09 -23.59 4.30
C GLU A 80 7.42 -22.97 5.64
N LYS A 81 7.05 -21.69 5.87
CA LYS A 81 7.21 -21.00 7.14
C LYS A 81 6.67 -21.81 8.33
N ARG A 82 5.53 -22.50 8.15
CA ARG A 82 4.92 -23.35 9.20
C ARG A 82 5.73 -24.60 9.55
N LYS A 83 6.69 -25.01 8.72
CA LYS A 83 7.58 -26.13 9.01
C LYS A 83 8.77 -25.72 9.89
N PHE A 84 9.06 -24.43 9.99
CA PHE A 84 10.13 -23.93 10.84
C PHE A 84 9.67 -23.81 12.29
N VAL A 85 10.59 -24.07 13.20
CA VAL A 85 10.39 -23.93 14.65
C VAL A 85 10.17 -22.45 14.98
N THR A 86 9.16 -22.16 15.77
CA THR A 86 8.86 -20.81 16.25
C THR A 86 9.88 -20.37 17.29
N SER A 87 10.08 -19.05 17.45
CA SER A 87 10.99 -18.53 18.47
C SER A 87 10.62 -18.99 19.88
N GLN A 88 9.33 -19.16 20.16
CA GLN A 88 8.85 -19.68 21.44
C GLN A 88 9.24 -21.14 21.65
N GLU A 89 9.11 -21.99 20.63
CA GLU A 89 9.57 -23.39 20.72
C GLU A 89 11.09 -23.47 20.91
N ILE A 90 11.87 -22.54 20.31
CA ILE A 90 13.32 -22.44 20.57
C ILE A 90 13.60 -22.06 22.03
N GLU A 91 12.88 -21.08 22.57
CA GLU A 91 13.02 -20.65 23.98
C GLU A 91 12.61 -21.75 24.97
N GLU A 92 11.59 -22.54 24.65
CA GLU A 92 11.23 -23.73 25.42
C GLU A 92 12.34 -24.78 25.38
N ILE A 93 12.91 -25.06 24.19
CA ILE A 93 14.06 -25.97 24.04
C ILE A 93 15.27 -25.48 24.85
N GLU A 94 15.56 -24.17 24.82
CA GLU A 94 16.64 -23.55 25.60
C GLU A 94 16.42 -23.72 27.11
N ASN A 95 15.22 -23.41 27.60
CA ASN A 95 14.86 -23.64 29.00
C ASN A 95 14.97 -25.13 29.42
N TYR A 96 14.55 -26.06 28.56
CA TYR A 96 14.72 -27.49 28.81
C TYR A 96 16.19 -27.91 28.84
N MET A 97 17.02 -27.36 27.95
CA MET A 97 18.47 -27.59 27.95
C MET A 97 19.12 -27.06 29.23
N ASP A 98 18.74 -25.88 29.68
CA ASP A 98 19.25 -25.29 30.92
C ASP A 98 18.86 -26.11 32.15
N LEU A 99 17.62 -26.61 32.19
CA LEU A 99 17.13 -27.46 33.27
C LEU A 99 17.82 -28.84 33.29
N MET A 100 18.18 -29.38 32.13
CA MET A 100 18.90 -30.65 32.01
C MET A 100 20.42 -30.50 32.13
N ASN A 101 20.97 -29.29 32.02
CA ASN A 101 22.39 -29.07 32.10
C ASN A 101 22.87 -29.28 33.55
N PRO A 102 23.68 -30.32 33.84
CA PRO A 102 24.14 -30.63 35.20
C PRO A 102 25.01 -29.52 35.82
N ILE A 103 25.46 -28.55 35.03
CA ILE A 103 26.22 -27.37 35.49
C ILE A 103 25.28 -26.31 36.10
N HIS A 104 24.04 -26.20 35.63
CA HIS A 104 23.05 -25.20 36.08
C HIS A 104 21.90 -25.80 36.90
N SER A 105 21.66 -27.10 36.81
CA SER A 105 20.63 -27.80 37.60
C SER A 105 21.12 -28.06 39.03
N SER A 106 20.92 -27.09 39.93
CA SER A 106 21.06 -27.35 41.37
C SER A 106 19.85 -28.18 41.83
N PHE A 107 19.96 -29.50 41.76
CA PHE A 107 18.92 -30.39 42.28
C PHE A 107 18.92 -30.33 43.82
N VAL A 108 17.89 -29.70 44.37
CA VAL A 108 17.71 -29.58 45.82
C VAL A 108 16.98 -30.81 46.33
N THR A 109 17.46 -31.41 47.42
CA THR A 109 16.79 -32.56 48.02
C THR A 109 15.49 -32.13 48.72
N LYS A 110 14.53 -33.05 48.87
CA LYS A 110 13.25 -32.80 49.56
C LYS A 110 13.40 -32.18 50.96
N LYS A 111 14.53 -32.45 51.63
CA LYS A 111 14.83 -31.93 52.96
C LYS A 111 15.28 -30.47 52.90
N GLU A 112 16.21 -30.15 52.01
CA GLU A 112 16.72 -28.79 51.79
C GLU A 112 15.62 -27.84 51.28
N ALA A 113 14.75 -28.32 50.38
CA ALA A 113 13.59 -27.53 49.91
C ALA A 113 12.61 -27.18 51.06
N LYS A 114 12.49 -28.07 52.05
CA LYS A 114 11.62 -27.85 53.22
C LYS A 114 12.24 -26.87 54.22
N GLU A 115 13.57 -26.89 54.36
CA GLU A 115 14.31 -25.92 55.18
C GLU A 115 14.23 -24.50 54.57
N MET A 116 14.41 -24.35 53.26
CA MET A 116 14.26 -23.05 52.57
C MET A 116 12.86 -22.44 52.70
N LEU A 117 11.81 -23.26 52.73
CA LEU A 117 10.44 -22.80 52.95
C LEU A 117 10.19 -22.34 54.38
N GLN A 118 10.85 -22.97 55.36
CA GLN A 118 10.75 -22.57 56.78
C GLN A 118 11.52 -21.28 57.06
N GLU A 119 12.63 -21.05 56.35
CA GLU A 119 13.46 -19.85 56.49
C GLU A 119 12.84 -18.60 55.84
N ASN A 120 12.02 -18.78 54.78
CA ASN A 120 11.37 -17.68 54.05
C ASN A 120 9.93 -17.33 54.52
N THR A 121 9.30 -18.13 55.38
CA THR A 121 8.09 -17.66 56.09
C THR A 121 8.51 -16.83 57.30
N GLY A 122 8.28 -15.52 57.23
CA GLY A 122 8.60 -14.54 58.29
C GLY A 122 8.07 -14.91 59.69
N PRO A 123 8.46 -14.12 60.71
CA PRO A 123 8.41 -14.50 62.12
C PRO A 123 7.05 -15.06 62.52
N SER A 124 7.07 -16.16 63.26
CA SER A 124 5.85 -16.87 63.65
C SER A 124 4.89 -15.93 64.41
N LYS A 125 3.57 -16.18 64.34
CA LYS A 125 2.53 -15.36 65.01
C LYS A 125 2.87 -15.00 66.47
N GLN A 126 3.57 -15.89 67.18
CA GLN A 126 3.97 -15.71 68.57
C GLN A 126 5.04 -14.61 68.77
N GLU A 127 5.88 -14.34 67.77
CA GLU A 127 6.89 -13.28 67.83
C GLU A 127 6.30 -11.91 67.52
N ILE A 128 5.29 -11.85 66.64
CA ILE A 128 4.55 -10.62 66.35
C ILE A 128 3.75 -10.19 67.59
N GLU A 129 3.10 -11.11 68.29
CA GLU A 129 2.40 -10.86 69.56
C GLU A 129 3.34 -10.25 70.62
N LYS A 130 4.53 -10.85 70.80
CA LYS A 130 5.56 -10.34 71.73
C LYS A 130 6.15 -8.98 71.34
N MET A 131 6.08 -8.59 70.07
CA MET A 131 6.49 -7.25 69.61
C MET A 131 5.40 -6.21 69.84
N VAL A 132 4.13 -6.59 69.68
CA VAL A 132 2.98 -5.73 69.95
C VAL A 132 2.88 -5.43 71.45
N ASP A 133 2.98 -6.45 72.31
CA ASP A 133 2.94 -6.27 73.77
C ASP A 133 4.07 -5.39 74.29
N ARG A 134 5.27 -5.50 73.69
CA ARG A 134 6.41 -4.64 74.04
C ARG A 134 6.22 -3.19 73.61
N LYS A 135 5.49 -2.93 72.53
CA LYS A 135 5.14 -1.57 72.11
C LYS A 135 4.04 -0.95 72.98
N ILE A 136 3.05 -1.74 73.38
CA ILE A 136 1.96 -1.29 74.26
C ILE A 136 2.51 -0.90 75.64
N LYS A 137 3.38 -1.73 76.25
CA LYS A 137 4.01 -1.39 77.54
C LYS A 137 4.84 -0.11 77.50
N LYS A 138 5.57 0.14 76.42
CA LYS A 138 6.36 1.38 76.27
C LYS A 138 5.49 2.64 76.17
N GLN A 139 4.28 2.54 75.60
CA GLN A 139 3.35 3.67 75.52
C GLN A 139 2.63 3.94 76.85
N GLU A 140 2.51 2.93 77.72
CA GLU A 140 1.95 3.10 79.07
C GLU A 140 2.96 3.69 80.06
N GLU A 141 4.27 3.49 79.86
CA GLU A 141 5.33 4.09 80.69
C GLU A 141 5.62 5.58 80.34
N GLU A 142 5.16 6.06 79.18
CA GLU A 142 5.33 7.45 78.71
C GLU A 142 4.08 8.35 78.94
N ARG A 143 3.07 7.88 79.68
CA ARG A 143 1.87 8.65 80.10
C ARG A 143 1.80 8.86 81.60
#